data_AF-A0A7U3ZRN9-F1
#
_entry.id   AF-A0A7U3ZRN9-F1
#
_cell.length_a   1.000
_cell.length_b   1.000
_cell.length_c   1.000
_cell.angle_alpha   90.00
_cell.angle_beta   90.00
_cell.angle_gamma   90.00
#
_symmetry.space_group_name_H-M   'P 1'
#
loop_
_entity.id
_entity.type
_entity.pdbx_description
1 polymer ?
#
loop_
_entity_poly.entity_id
_entity_poly.type
_entity_poly.pdbx_seq_one_letter_code
_entity_poly.pdbx_strand_id
1 'polypeptide(L)'
;MTVKHTATETKNVSVFLQSKGGVGKSFLAYFKLLTLDPDISATVLLDSSQKANQNAVRHTNILGSQKVKVWDIYNNANEYKKSHFFDVFEKIAELPASDIILDIGAPESNVLREGLTTDQELTGENLKYVAQELGLNIIFNVVVSGADDNVNENINYFNAVNKLLGEYFPVNMLINDYTFKADGESDTLKQDLINNNIAGEEQIFIAGKSGNRNNDNPYLTIIRLANGEISLNDATANMSTRIRVKNILAPLKAV
;
A
#
# COMPACT_ATOMS: atom_id res chain seq x y z
N MET A 1 18.68 -20.07 -23.12
CA MET A 1 18.31 -21.03 -22.07
C MET A 1 16.88 -20.76 -21.72
N THR A 2 15.97 -21.67 -22.06
CA THR A 2 14.52 -21.48 -21.85
C THR A 2 14.21 -21.91 -20.42
N VAL A 3 13.94 -20.95 -19.54
CA VAL A 3 13.44 -21.23 -18.18
C VAL A 3 12.02 -21.78 -18.35
N LYS A 4 11.82 -23.04 -17.98
CA LYS A 4 10.48 -23.62 -17.85
C LYS A 4 9.84 -23.01 -16.61
N HIS A 5 8.98 -22.02 -16.79
CA HIS A 5 8.08 -21.58 -15.73
C HIS A 5 7.03 -22.68 -15.51
N THR A 6 7.24 -23.52 -14.49
CA THR A 6 6.14 -24.24 -13.85
C THR A 6 5.12 -23.21 -13.38
N ALA A 7 3.82 -23.46 -13.62
CA ALA A 7 2.74 -22.54 -13.25
C ALA A 7 2.97 -22.01 -11.83
N THR A 8 3.43 -20.77 -11.74
CA THR A 8 3.70 -20.08 -10.48
C THR A 8 2.35 -19.78 -9.86
N GLU A 9 2.17 -20.23 -8.62
CA GLU A 9 1.01 -19.86 -7.81
C GLU A 9 0.87 -18.33 -7.83
N THR A 10 -0.31 -17.83 -8.19
CA THR A 10 -0.53 -16.40 -8.36
C THR A 10 -0.33 -15.67 -7.04
N LYS A 11 0.51 -14.64 -7.03
CA LYS A 11 0.83 -13.84 -5.83
C LYS A 11 0.07 -12.53 -5.83
N ASN A 12 -0.50 -12.16 -4.69
CA ASN A 12 -1.16 -10.87 -4.52
C ASN A 12 -0.15 -9.82 -4.05
N VAL A 13 -0.08 -8.70 -4.76
CA VAL A 13 0.82 -7.59 -4.42
C VAL A 13 -0.01 -6.33 -4.17
N SER A 14 -0.05 -5.89 -2.92
CA SER A 14 -0.65 -4.61 -2.53
C SER A 14 0.42 -3.52 -2.54
N VAL A 15 0.40 -2.67 -3.57
CA VAL A 15 1.34 -1.56 -3.73
C VAL A 15 0.76 -0.32 -3.07
N PHE A 16 1.51 0.30 -2.16
CA PHE A 16 1.13 1.52 -1.47
C PHE A 16 1.92 2.71 -1.99
N LEU A 17 1.22 3.74 -2.44
CA LEU A 17 1.75 4.95 -3.05
C LEU A 17 1.28 6.21 -2.32
N GLN A 18 2.05 7.29 -2.44
CA GLN A 18 1.67 8.61 -1.91
C GLN A 18 2.28 9.74 -2.74
N SER A 19 1.64 10.90 -2.75
CA SER A 19 2.20 12.13 -3.37
C SER A 19 3.29 12.77 -2.50
N LYS A 20 3.01 12.90 -1.19
CA LYS A 20 3.87 13.54 -0.19
C LYS A 20 4.15 12.62 0.99
N GLY A 21 5.23 12.93 1.72
CA GLY A 21 5.52 12.28 2.99
C GLY A 21 4.50 12.66 4.07
N GLY A 22 4.21 11.74 5.00
CA GLY A 22 3.36 12.03 6.16
C GLY A 22 1.87 11.76 5.96
N VAL A 23 1.43 11.20 4.82
CA VAL A 23 0.00 10.90 4.58
C VAL A 23 -0.51 9.66 5.34
N GLY A 24 0.38 8.95 6.04
CA GLY A 24 0.06 7.72 6.78
C GLY A 24 0.15 6.42 5.98
N LYS A 25 0.76 6.45 4.78
CA LYS A 25 0.93 5.28 3.91
C LYS A 25 1.55 4.07 4.60
N SER A 26 2.75 4.21 5.18
CA SER A 26 3.41 3.09 5.86
C SER A 26 2.61 2.56 7.05
N PHE A 27 1.81 3.41 7.69
CA PHE A 27 0.90 3.01 8.75
C PHE A 27 -0.28 2.18 8.22
N LEU A 28 -0.86 2.57 7.08
CA LEU A 28 -1.89 1.79 6.41
C LEU A 28 -1.35 0.48 5.80
N ALA A 29 -0.13 0.49 5.26
CA ALA A 29 0.55 -0.71 4.79
C ALA A 29 0.78 -1.72 5.93
N TYR A 30 1.22 -1.22 7.10
CA TYR A 30 1.31 -2.00 8.32
C TYR A 30 -0.05 -2.55 8.78
N PHE A 31 -1.13 -1.77 8.66
CA PHE A 31 -2.47 -2.28 8.95
C PHE A 31 -2.91 -3.39 8.03
N LYS A 32 -2.63 -3.25 6.72
CA LYS A 32 -2.93 -4.30 5.77
C LYS A 32 -2.16 -5.56 6.14
N LEU A 33 -0.88 -5.44 6.50
CA LEU A 33 -0.06 -6.56 6.96
C LEU A 33 -0.68 -7.30 8.16
N LEU A 34 -1.21 -6.57 9.16
CA LEU A 34 -1.88 -7.17 10.33
C LEU A 34 -3.13 -7.99 9.97
N THR A 35 -3.62 -7.88 8.74
CA THR A 35 -4.76 -8.66 8.22
C THR A 35 -4.33 -9.80 7.32
N LEU A 36 -3.04 -10.00 7.10
CA LEU A 36 -2.59 -11.13 6.31
C LEU A 36 -2.14 -12.26 7.21
N ASP A 37 -2.11 -13.47 6.65
CA ASP A 37 -1.49 -14.61 7.32
C ASP A 37 0.03 -14.42 7.29
N PRO A 38 0.70 -14.27 8.46
CA PRO A 38 2.13 -14.03 8.52
C PRO A 38 2.96 -15.18 7.92
N ASP A 39 2.43 -16.39 7.83
CA ASP A 39 3.16 -17.56 7.31
C ASP A 39 3.37 -17.48 5.80
N ILE A 40 2.47 -16.82 5.07
CA ILE A 40 2.51 -16.67 3.61
C ILE A 40 2.75 -15.23 3.15
N SER A 41 3.03 -14.31 4.09
CA SER A 41 3.17 -12.89 3.82
C SER A 41 4.61 -12.38 3.79
N ALA A 42 4.86 -11.36 2.98
CA ALA A 42 6.10 -10.59 2.99
C ALA A 42 5.84 -9.08 2.89
N THR A 43 6.81 -8.28 3.35
CA THR A 43 6.83 -6.83 3.09
C THR A 43 8.12 -6.44 2.40
N VAL A 44 7.99 -5.67 1.33
CA VAL A 44 9.06 -4.93 0.69
C VAL A 44 8.87 -3.44 0.98
N LEU A 45 9.85 -2.83 1.61
CA LEU A 45 9.95 -1.39 1.80
C LEU A 45 10.87 -0.85 0.71
N LEU A 46 10.30 -0.05 -0.18
CA LEU A 46 11.01 0.60 -1.27
C LEU A 46 11.13 2.09 -0.95
N ASP A 47 12.04 2.39 -0.03
CA ASP A 47 12.20 3.71 0.57
C ASP A 47 13.66 3.89 0.98
N SER A 48 14.33 4.85 0.35
CA SER A 48 15.74 5.20 0.60
C SER A 48 15.96 5.92 1.94
N SER A 49 14.90 6.26 2.68
CA SER A 49 14.99 7.06 3.89
C SER A 49 15.33 6.25 5.16
N GLN A 50 15.91 6.92 6.16
CA GLN A 50 16.12 6.34 7.49
C GLN A 50 14.82 5.85 8.17
N LYS A 51 13.65 6.34 7.74
CA LYS A 51 12.34 5.90 8.26
C LYS A 51 11.96 4.51 7.76
N ALA A 52 12.48 4.08 6.60
CA ALA A 52 12.32 2.72 6.10
C ALA A 52 12.84 1.69 7.11
N ASN A 53 14.00 1.96 7.72
CA ASN A 53 14.59 1.09 8.74
C ASN A 53 13.72 0.96 10.00
N GLN A 54 13.07 2.06 10.44
CA GLN A 54 12.17 2.00 11.59
C GLN A 54 10.90 1.20 11.28
N ASN A 55 10.34 1.37 10.08
CA ASN A 55 9.20 0.56 9.62
C ASN A 55 9.59 -0.92 9.46
N ALA A 56 10.81 -1.21 8.99
CA ALA A 56 11.32 -2.57 8.84
C ALA A 56 11.34 -3.33 10.17
N VAL A 57 11.73 -2.66 11.27
CA VAL A 57 11.71 -3.25 12.62
C VAL A 57 10.28 -3.64 13.01
N ARG A 58 9.30 -2.76 12.79
CA ARG A 58 7.89 -3.05 13.12
C ARG A 58 7.34 -4.24 12.33
N HIS A 59 7.66 -4.32 11.04
CA HIS A 59 7.22 -5.43 10.18
C HIS A 59 7.94 -6.73 10.57
N THR A 60 9.21 -6.64 10.99
CA THR A 60 10.01 -7.78 11.42
C THR A 60 9.45 -8.43 12.68
N ASN A 61 8.86 -7.66 13.59
CA ASN A 61 8.20 -8.19 14.78
C ASN A 61 6.97 -9.07 14.45
N ILE A 62 6.37 -8.89 13.28
CA ILE A 62 5.21 -9.68 12.82
C ILE A 62 5.65 -10.86 11.95
N LEU A 63 6.48 -10.59 10.95
CA LEU A 63 6.82 -11.55 9.90
C LEU A 63 8.14 -12.31 10.13
N GLY A 64 8.99 -11.83 11.04
CA GLY A 64 10.39 -12.24 11.11
C GLY A 64 11.23 -11.59 10.01
N SER A 65 12.55 -11.54 10.24
CA SER A 65 13.48 -10.73 9.44
C SER A 65 13.65 -11.21 7.99
N GLN A 66 13.41 -12.50 7.72
CA GLN A 66 13.57 -13.07 6.38
C GLN A 66 12.50 -12.58 5.39
N LYS A 67 11.33 -12.19 5.90
CA LYS A 67 10.13 -11.79 5.13
C LYS A 67 9.96 -10.28 5.01
N VAL A 68 10.91 -9.51 5.57
CA VAL A 68 10.97 -8.05 5.43
C VAL A 68 12.19 -7.69 4.61
N LYS A 69 11.97 -7.02 3.49
CA LYS A 69 13.03 -6.55 2.60
C LYS A 69 13.02 -5.03 2.56
N VAL A 70 14.19 -4.43 2.62
CA VAL A 70 14.39 -3.00 2.34
C VAL A 70 15.21 -2.93 1.07
N TRP A 71 14.63 -2.35 0.03
CA TRP A 71 15.26 -2.21 -1.28
C TRP A 71 15.35 -0.74 -1.64
N ASP A 72 16.32 -0.46 -2.51
CA ASP A 72 16.52 0.85 -3.11
C ASP A 72 16.31 0.74 -4.62
N ILE A 73 15.65 1.74 -5.22
CA ILE A 73 15.50 1.86 -6.67
C ILE A 73 16.64 2.65 -7.31
N TYR A 74 17.42 3.37 -6.50
CA TYR A 74 18.60 4.09 -6.95
C TYR A 74 19.79 3.12 -7.06
N ASN A 75 20.61 3.29 -8.09
CA ASN A 75 21.86 2.56 -8.20
C ASN A 75 22.95 3.18 -7.28
N ASN A 76 24.14 2.57 -7.24
CA ASN A 76 25.27 3.05 -6.43
C ASN A 76 25.76 4.47 -6.79
N ALA A 77 25.33 5.03 -7.92
CA ALA A 77 25.60 6.40 -8.35
C ALA A 77 24.44 7.38 -8.04
N ASN A 78 23.42 6.94 -7.27
CA ASN A 78 22.16 7.65 -7.05
C ASN A 78 21.39 7.98 -8.34
N GLU A 79 21.65 7.25 -9.42
CA GLU A 79 20.91 7.38 -10.66
C GLU A 79 19.74 6.40 -10.66
N TYR A 80 18.57 6.94 -11.00
CA TYR A 80 17.39 6.13 -11.25
C TYR A 80 17.43 5.59 -12.68
N LYS A 81 17.23 4.29 -12.84
CA LYS A 81 16.87 3.71 -14.14
C LYS A 81 15.43 3.26 -14.08
N LYS A 82 14.64 3.76 -15.02
CA LYS A 82 13.20 3.49 -15.17
C LYS A 82 12.89 2.00 -15.30
N SER A 83 13.81 1.20 -15.83
CA SER A 83 13.74 -0.26 -15.88
C SER A 83 13.71 -0.95 -14.51
N HIS A 84 14.19 -0.30 -13.44
CA HIS A 84 14.29 -0.93 -12.11
C HIS A 84 12.94 -1.28 -11.47
N PHE A 85 11.83 -0.69 -11.93
CA PHE A 85 10.52 -1.12 -11.44
C PHE A 85 10.18 -2.54 -11.90
N PHE A 86 10.59 -2.95 -13.10
CA PHE A 86 10.45 -4.34 -13.52
C PHE A 86 11.31 -5.26 -12.64
N ASP A 87 12.56 -4.90 -12.36
CA ASP A 87 13.43 -5.65 -11.45
C ASP A 87 12.83 -5.82 -10.04
N VAL A 88 12.11 -4.80 -9.54
CA VAL A 88 11.39 -4.90 -8.26
C VAL A 88 10.31 -5.98 -8.32
N PHE A 89 9.51 -6.02 -9.39
CA PHE A 89 8.47 -7.04 -9.56
C PHE A 89 9.05 -8.44 -9.80
N GLU A 90 10.15 -8.56 -10.54
CA GLU A 90 10.87 -9.83 -10.69
C GLU A 90 11.36 -10.36 -9.34
N LYS A 91 12.01 -9.52 -8.52
CA LYS A 91 12.44 -9.90 -7.17
C LYS A 91 11.26 -10.24 -6.25
N ILE A 92 10.13 -9.55 -6.39
CA ILE A 92 8.88 -9.86 -5.68
C ILE A 92 8.38 -11.25 -6.05
N ALA A 93 8.41 -11.60 -7.35
CA ALA A 93 7.97 -12.91 -7.83
C ALA A 93 8.82 -14.05 -7.28
N GLU A 94 10.08 -13.80 -6.92
CA GLU A 94 10.97 -14.79 -6.29
C GLU A 94 10.77 -14.96 -4.78
N LEU A 95 10.06 -14.04 -4.10
CA LEU A 95 9.88 -14.14 -2.65
C LEU A 95 9.04 -15.37 -2.28
N PRO A 96 9.40 -16.14 -1.23
CA PRO A 96 8.60 -17.28 -0.77
C PRO A 96 7.38 -16.82 0.05
N ALA A 97 6.53 -16.00 -0.58
CA ALA A 97 5.30 -15.44 -0.03
C ALA A 97 4.25 -15.32 -1.14
N SER A 98 2.98 -15.52 -0.80
CA SER A 98 1.84 -15.35 -1.72
C SER A 98 1.17 -13.99 -1.55
N ASP A 99 1.24 -13.38 -0.37
CA ASP A 99 0.69 -12.05 -0.11
C ASP A 99 1.80 -11.06 0.22
N ILE A 100 1.93 -10.02 -0.59
CA ILE A 100 3.08 -9.12 -0.57
C ILE A 100 2.61 -7.68 -0.40
N ILE A 101 3.14 -7.00 0.61
CA ILE A 101 3.00 -5.56 0.80
C ILE A 101 4.20 -4.88 0.20
N LEU A 102 3.99 -4.01 -0.79
CA LEU A 102 5.03 -3.14 -1.35
C LEU A 102 4.77 -1.70 -0.88
N ASP A 103 5.56 -1.23 0.08
CA ASP A 103 5.45 0.12 0.64
C ASP A 103 6.47 1.06 -0.01
N ILE A 104 6.02 1.91 -0.94
CA ILE A 104 6.90 2.75 -1.76
C ILE A 104 7.00 4.15 -1.17
N GLY A 105 8.20 4.67 -0.91
CA GLY A 105 8.41 6.02 -0.37
C GLY A 105 7.81 7.13 -1.25
N ALA A 106 7.67 8.34 -0.70
CA ALA A 106 7.12 9.47 -1.48
C ALA A 106 7.99 9.84 -2.70
N PRO A 107 9.32 9.95 -2.57
CA PRO A 107 10.19 10.17 -3.74
C PRO A 107 10.02 9.07 -4.78
N GLU A 108 10.06 7.81 -4.36
CA GLU A 108 9.97 6.63 -5.22
C GLU A 108 8.60 6.51 -5.91
N SER A 109 7.53 6.92 -5.22
CA SER A 109 6.17 7.03 -5.79
C SER A 109 6.14 8.04 -6.94
N ASN A 110 6.71 9.24 -6.74
CA ASN A 110 6.78 10.26 -7.78
C ASN A 110 7.62 9.80 -8.97
N VAL A 111 8.71 9.08 -8.71
CA VAL A 111 9.57 8.48 -9.72
C VAL A 111 8.82 7.44 -10.56
N LEU A 112 7.99 6.59 -9.95
CA LEU A 112 7.09 5.67 -10.67
C LEU A 112 6.15 6.44 -11.60
N ARG A 113 5.45 7.46 -11.07
CA ARG A 113 4.51 8.29 -11.85
C ARG A 113 5.20 8.97 -13.03
N GLU A 114 6.38 9.54 -12.82
CA GLU A 114 7.16 10.19 -13.87
C GLU A 114 7.64 9.17 -14.92
N GLY A 115 8.10 8.00 -14.49
CA GLY A 115 8.46 6.89 -15.36
C GLY A 115 7.30 6.49 -16.27
N LEU A 116 6.13 6.22 -15.68
CA LEU A 116 4.89 5.89 -16.41
C LEU A 116 4.43 6.98 -17.40
N THR A 117 4.85 8.23 -17.17
CA THR A 117 4.48 9.37 -18.04
C THR A 117 5.47 9.57 -19.20
N THR A 118 6.76 9.30 -18.96
CA THR A 118 7.85 9.78 -19.84
C THR A 118 8.66 8.66 -20.47
N ASP A 119 8.57 7.44 -19.96
CA ASP A 119 9.25 6.29 -20.53
C ASP A 119 8.36 5.57 -21.53
N GLN A 120 8.95 5.12 -22.64
CA GLN A 120 8.24 4.32 -23.64
C GLN A 120 8.18 2.83 -23.25
N GLU A 121 9.09 2.36 -22.39
CA GLU A 121 9.14 0.97 -21.94
C GLU A 121 8.36 0.77 -20.63
N LEU A 122 8.37 1.75 -19.73
CA LEU A 122 7.58 1.70 -18.49
C LEU A 122 6.17 2.25 -18.73
N THR A 123 5.29 1.42 -19.30
CA THR A 123 3.86 1.72 -19.49
C THR A 123 2.99 0.80 -18.65
N GLY A 124 1.71 1.18 -18.45
CA GLY A 124 0.74 0.32 -17.75
C GLY A 124 0.53 -1.04 -18.44
N GLU A 125 0.54 -1.04 -19.79
CA GLU A 125 0.44 -2.25 -20.61
C GLU A 125 1.65 -3.18 -20.40
N ASN A 126 2.87 -2.65 -20.52
CA ASN A 126 4.08 -3.45 -20.34
C ASN A 126 4.18 -3.97 -18.90
N LEU A 127 3.78 -3.15 -17.92
CA LEU A 127 3.72 -3.59 -16.53
C LEU A 127 2.69 -4.72 -16.34
N LYS A 128 1.55 -4.67 -17.02
CA LYS A 128 0.54 -5.74 -16.98
C LYS A 128 1.07 -7.03 -17.58
N TYR A 129 1.73 -6.93 -18.73
CA TYR A 129 2.37 -8.07 -19.39
C TYR A 129 3.39 -8.74 -18.47
N VAL A 130 4.32 -7.95 -17.90
CA VAL A 130 5.32 -8.45 -16.95
C VAL A 130 4.67 -9.07 -15.71
N ALA A 131 3.65 -8.41 -15.14
CA ALA A 131 2.92 -8.94 -14.00
C ALA A 131 2.28 -10.30 -14.30
N GLN A 132 1.70 -10.48 -15.50
CA GLN A 132 1.10 -11.75 -15.92
C GLN A 132 2.15 -12.85 -16.09
N GLU A 133 3.27 -12.56 -16.76
CA GLU A 133 4.38 -13.51 -16.94
C GLU A 133 4.96 -13.96 -15.59
N LEU A 134 5.02 -13.05 -14.61
CA LEU A 134 5.50 -13.32 -13.26
C LEU A 134 4.45 -13.94 -12.32
N GLY A 135 3.19 -14.09 -12.76
CA GLY A 135 2.09 -14.59 -11.94
C GLY A 135 1.71 -13.65 -10.78
N LEU A 136 1.77 -12.33 -11.01
CA LEU A 136 1.46 -11.30 -10.02
C LEU A 136 0.07 -10.70 -10.26
N ASN A 137 -0.74 -10.68 -9.22
CA ASN A 137 -1.98 -9.92 -9.14
C ASN A 137 -1.72 -8.62 -8.35
N ILE A 138 -1.58 -7.50 -9.06
CA ILE A 138 -1.14 -6.22 -8.49
C ILE A 138 -2.34 -5.29 -8.28
N ILE A 139 -2.43 -4.70 -7.09
CA ILE A 139 -3.40 -3.66 -6.73
C ILE A 139 -2.64 -2.43 -6.24
N PHE A 140 -2.92 -1.28 -6.85
CA PHE A 140 -2.33 0.00 -6.45
C PHE A 140 -3.24 0.73 -5.47
N ASN A 141 -2.67 1.18 -4.36
CA ASN A 141 -3.38 1.88 -3.29
C ASN A 141 -2.72 3.24 -3.07
N VAL A 142 -3.36 4.30 -3.55
CA VAL A 142 -2.89 5.67 -3.39
C VAL A 142 -3.49 6.27 -2.13
N VAL A 143 -2.64 6.65 -1.19
CA VAL A 143 -3.07 7.16 0.11
C VAL A 143 -3.29 8.67 0.05
N VAL A 144 -4.48 9.09 0.46
CA VAL A 144 -4.91 10.49 0.52
C VAL A 144 -5.06 10.89 1.98
N SER A 145 -4.34 11.93 2.40
CA SER A 145 -4.49 12.52 3.73
C SER A 145 -5.38 13.76 3.72
N GLY A 146 -6.07 13.99 4.84
CA GLY A 146 -6.86 15.18 5.16
C GLY A 146 -6.11 16.34 5.79
N ALA A 147 -4.77 16.30 5.80
CA ALA A 147 -3.99 17.47 6.16
C ALA A 147 -4.22 18.56 5.11
N ASP A 148 -4.83 19.67 5.54
CA ASP A 148 -5.49 20.69 4.70
C ASP A 148 -4.68 21.13 3.45
N ASP A 149 -3.36 21.23 3.56
CA ASP A 149 -2.51 21.76 2.48
C ASP A 149 -2.19 20.73 1.37
N ASN A 150 -2.43 19.43 1.59
CA ASN A 150 -1.95 18.36 0.70
C ASN A 150 -3.06 17.53 0.04
N VAL A 151 -4.34 17.74 0.39
CA VAL A 151 -5.47 16.96 -0.14
C VAL A 151 -5.50 17.00 -1.67
N ASN A 152 -5.41 18.19 -2.26
CA ASN A 152 -5.44 18.38 -3.70
C ASN A 152 -4.25 17.72 -4.40
N GLU A 153 -3.06 17.80 -3.84
CA GLU A 153 -1.86 17.15 -4.41
C GLU A 153 -1.98 15.62 -4.38
N ASN A 154 -2.57 15.05 -3.33
CA ASN A 154 -2.84 13.62 -3.23
C ASN A 154 -3.89 13.17 -4.26
N ILE A 155 -4.97 13.95 -4.43
CA ILE A 155 -6.01 13.67 -5.44
C ILE A 155 -5.43 13.77 -6.86
N ASN A 156 -4.65 14.80 -7.15
CA ASN A 156 -3.98 14.97 -8.44
C ASN A 156 -3.03 13.81 -8.74
N TYR A 157 -2.30 13.34 -7.72
CA TYR A 157 -1.45 12.16 -7.85
C TYR A 157 -2.28 10.90 -8.13
N PHE A 158 -3.39 10.67 -7.40
CA PHE A 158 -4.31 9.56 -7.69
C PHE A 158 -4.81 9.61 -9.13
N ASN A 159 -5.30 10.77 -9.60
CA ASN A 159 -5.80 10.93 -10.97
C ASN A 159 -4.72 10.60 -12.02
N ALA A 160 -3.48 11.05 -11.78
CA ALA A 160 -2.37 10.74 -12.67
C ALA A 160 -2.09 9.23 -12.70
N VAL A 161 -2.02 8.56 -11.55
CA VAL A 161 -1.79 7.11 -11.47
C VAL A 161 -2.95 6.33 -12.08
N ASN A 162 -4.20 6.68 -11.75
CA ASN A 162 -5.40 6.03 -12.27
C ASN A 162 -5.50 6.17 -13.79
N LYS A 163 -5.16 7.34 -14.34
CA LYS A 163 -5.08 7.53 -15.80
C LYS A 163 -4.03 6.64 -16.47
N LEU A 164 -2.88 6.43 -15.81
CA LEU A 164 -1.75 5.67 -16.38
C LEU A 164 -1.90 4.16 -16.20
N LEU A 165 -2.59 3.70 -15.15
CA LEU A 165 -2.65 2.29 -14.74
C LEU A 165 -4.05 1.71 -14.64
N GLY A 166 -5.10 2.52 -14.53
CA GLY A 166 -6.46 2.08 -14.17
C GLY A 166 -7.14 1.16 -15.19
N GLU A 167 -6.71 1.19 -16.45
CA GLU A 167 -7.16 0.23 -17.47
C GLU A 167 -6.56 -1.18 -17.27
N TYR A 168 -5.41 -1.26 -16.59
CA TYR A 168 -4.61 -2.48 -16.49
C TYR A 168 -4.65 -3.12 -15.10
N PHE A 169 -4.85 -2.30 -14.07
CA PHE A 169 -4.80 -2.69 -12.67
C PHE A 169 -5.89 -1.98 -11.86
N PRO A 170 -6.40 -2.61 -10.79
CA PRO A 170 -7.15 -1.90 -9.78
C PRO A 170 -6.31 -0.79 -9.16
N VAL A 171 -6.81 0.45 -9.23
CA VAL A 171 -6.23 1.63 -8.57
C VAL A 171 -7.25 2.16 -7.57
N ASN A 172 -6.90 2.08 -6.30
CA ASN A 172 -7.75 2.47 -5.18
C ASN A 172 -7.25 3.78 -4.55
N MET A 173 -8.20 4.62 -4.16
CA MET A 173 -7.97 5.76 -3.29
C MET A 173 -8.22 5.34 -1.83
N LEU A 174 -7.19 5.37 -1.01
CA LEU A 174 -7.28 5.13 0.44
C LEU A 174 -7.28 6.46 1.18
N ILE A 175 -8.46 6.91 1.60
CA ILE A 175 -8.62 8.11 2.42
C ILE A 175 -8.25 7.76 3.86
N ASN A 176 -7.18 8.36 4.37
CA ASN A 176 -6.74 8.16 5.74
C ASN A 176 -7.52 9.08 6.69
N ASP A 177 -8.62 8.59 7.26
CA ASP A 177 -9.52 9.34 8.13
C ASP A 177 -8.79 9.97 9.33
N TYR A 178 -7.75 9.31 9.86
CA TYR A 178 -6.97 9.85 11.00
C TYR A 178 -6.26 11.17 10.72
N THR A 179 -6.05 11.50 9.45
CA THR A 179 -5.39 12.75 9.05
C THR A 179 -6.38 13.89 8.83
N PHE A 180 -7.67 13.59 8.78
CA PHE A 180 -8.72 14.60 8.83
C PHE A 180 -8.87 15.01 10.29
N LYS A 181 -8.73 16.31 10.57
CA LYS A 181 -8.96 16.84 11.93
C LYS A 181 -10.37 16.43 12.37
N ALA A 182 -10.57 16.46 13.68
CA ALA A 182 -11.73 16.01 14.42
C ALA A 182 -13.13 16.39 13.87
N ASP A 183 -13.21 17.30 12.90
CA ASP A 183 -14.42 17.95 12.42
C ASP A 183 -14.54 17.91 10.88
N GLY A 184 -13.63 17.21 10.18
CA GLY A 184 -13.65 17.03 8.72
C GLY A 184 -14.12 15.64 8.32
N GLU A 185 -15.23 15.55 7.60
CA GLU A 185 -15.86 14.28 7.25
C GLU A 185 -15.17 13.67 6.02
N SER A 186 -14.31 12.67 6.22
CA SER A 186 -13.81 11.82 5.12
C SER A 186 -14.96 11.26 4.27
N ASP A 187 -16.14 11.09 4.87
CA ASP A 187 -17.38 10.74 4.19
C ASP A 187 -17.84 11.85 3.24
N THR A 188 -17.80 13.13 3.65
CA THR A 188 -18.08 14.27 2.75
C THR A 188 -17.08 14.32 1.61
N LEU A 189 -15.77 14.18 1.89
CA LEU A 189 -14.77 14.11 0.81
C LEU A 189 -15.06 12.94 -0.15
N LYS A 190 -15.40 11.76 0.38
CA LYS A 190 -15.79 10.61 -0.46
C LYS A 190 -16.98 10.96 -1.35
N GLN A 191 -18.03 11.57 -0.81
CA GLN A 191 -19.20 11.97 -1.59
C GLN A 191 -18.84 13.01 -2.65
N ASP A 192 -18.01 14.01 -2.32
CA ASP A 192 -17.56 15.00 -3.27
C ASP A 192 -16.75 14.38 -4.41
N LEU A 193 -15.85 13.44 -4.12
CA LEU A 193 -15.06 12.75 -5.14
C LEU A 193 -15.95 11.94 -6.10
N ILE A 194 -16.98 11.26 -5.57
CA ILE A 194 -17.95 10.51 -6.38
C ILE A 194 -18.79 11.47 -7.24
N ASN A 195 -19.36 12.51 -6.62
CA ASN A 195 -20.21 13.49 -7.30
C ASN A 195 -19.48 14.24 -8.41
N ASN A 196 -18.17 14.45 -8.25
CA ASN A 196 -17.31 15.08 -9.24
C ASN A 196 -16.66 14.09 -10.22
N ASN A 197 -17.04 12.80 -10.20
CA ASN A 197 -16.49 11.74 -11.05
C ASN A 197 -14.95 11.63 -10.99
N ILE A 198 -14.37 11.90 -9.82
CA ILE A 198 -12.92 11.78 -9.60
C ILE A 198 -12.53 10.30 -9.45
N ALA A 199 -13.36 9.51 -8.76
CA ALA A 199 -13.20 8.07 -8.62
C ALA A 199 -14.57 7.39 -8.42
N GLY A 200 -14.67 6.13 -8.83
CA GLY A 200 -15.83 5.28 -8.59
C GLY A 200 -16.02 4.96 -7.09
N GLU A 201 -17.24 4.59 -6.70
CA GLU A 201 -17.55 4.25 -5.31
C GLU A 201 -16.72 3.08 -4.79
N GLU A 202 -16.48 2.10 -5.67
CA GLU A 202 -15.68 0.90 -5.44
C GLU A 202 -14.17 1.17 -5.39
N GLN A 203 -13.73 2.35 -5.84
CA GLN A 203 -12.33 2.76 -5.80
C GLN A 203 -11.98 3.53 -4.52
N ILE A 204 -12.98 4.03 -3.79
CA ILE A 204 -12.76 4.89 -2.61
C ILE A 204 -13.02 4.13 -1.30
N PHE A 205 -11.94 3.95 -0.54
CA PHE A 205 -11.97 3.32 0.77
C PHE A 205 -11.55 4.31 1.85
N ILE A 206 -12.35 4.42 2.90
CA ILE A 206 -12.01 5.20 4.09
C ILE A 206 -11.33 4.25 5.08
N ALA A 207 -10.04 4.48 5.31
CA ALA A 207 -9.26 3.76 6.30
C ALA A 207 -9.21 4.56 7.61
N GLY A 208 -9.41 3.88 8.74
CA GLY A 208 -9.20 4.48 10.06
C GLY A 208 -10.44 5.04 10.77
N LYS A 209 -11.65 4.85 10.25
CA LYS A 209 -12.89 5.35 10.87
C LYS A 209 -13.03 4.97 12.34
N SER A 210 -12.91 5.94 13.25
CA SER A 210 -13.16 5.75 14.68
C SER A 210 -14.63 5.98 15.01
N GLY A 211 -15.39 4.90 15.23
CA GLY A 211 -16.60 4.98 16.01
C GLY A 211 -16.25 5.39 17.44
N ASN A 212 -16.78 6.54 17.86
CA ASN A 212 -16.75 7.18 19.19
C ASN A 212 -15.38 7.29 19.90
N ARG A 213 -14.97 8.55 20.14
CA ARG A 213 -13.65 8.98 20.64
C ARG A 213 -13.30 8.58 22.08
N ASN A 214 -14.19 7.94 22.82
CA ASN A 214 -13.99 7.69 24.24
C ASN A 214 -14.05 6.18 24.53
N ASN A 215 -12.90 5.63 24.93
CA ASN A 215 -12.64 4.35 25.61
C ASN A 215 -12.37 3.06 24.82
N ASP A 216 -12.62 2.97 23.52
CA ASP A 216 -12.31 1.74 22.74
C ASP A 216 -11.46 2.04 21.50
N ASN A 217 -10.39 2.84 21.66
CA ASN A 217 -9.60 3.25 20.51
C ASN A 217 -8.74 2.09 19.98
N PRO A 218 -9.06 1.50 18.81
CA PRO A 218 -8.24 0.43 18.24
C PRO A 218 -6.83 0.93 17.95
N TYR A 219 -6.67 2.23 17.69
CA TYR A 219 -5.36 2.89 17.55
C TYR A 219 -4.46 2.69 18.77
N LEU A 220 -4.98 2.82 20.00
CA LEU A 220 -4.19 2.57 21.20
C LEU A 220 -3.82 1.09 21.29
N THR A 221 -4.76 0.21 21.00
CA THR A 221 -4.51 -1.25 20.94
C THR A 221 -3.45 -1.59 19.88
N ILE A 222 -3.48 -0.92 18.74
CA ILE A 222 -2.56 -1.13 17.61
C ILE A 222 -1.19 -0.52 17.91
N ILE A 223 -1.11 0.64 18.54
CA ILE A 223 0.15 1.22 19.03
C ILE A 223 0.76 0.27 20.05
N ARG A 224 -0.03 -0.19 21.02
CA ARG A 224 0.40 -1.16 22.03
C ARG A 224 0.91 -2.43 21.36
N LEU A 225 0.22 -2.94 20.34
CA LEU A 225 0.68 -4.09 19.54
C LEU A 225 2.00 -3.78 18.80
N ALA A 226 2.09 -2.63 18.13
CA ALA A 226 3.28 -2.20 17.38
C ALA A 226 4.51 -1.97 18.27
N ASN A 227 4.27 -1.58 19.53
CA ASN A 227 5.30 -1.41 20.55
C ASN A 227 5.61 -2.72 21.30
N GLY A 228 4.92 -3.83 20.99
CA GLY A 228 5.09 -5.11 21.68
C GLY A 228 4.50 -5.15 23.09
N GLU A 229 3.64 -4.21 23.45
CA GLU A 229 2.99 -4.09 24.77
C GLU A 229 1.82 -5.07 24.95
N ILE A 230 1.24 -5.58 23.85
CA ILE A 230 0.19 -6.61 23.84
C ILE A 230 0.40 -7.57 22.66
N SER A 231 -0.11 -8.80 22.75
CA SER A 231 -0.03 -9.77 21.65
C SER A 231 -1.11 -9.55 20.58
N LEU A 232 -0.94 -10.14 19.40
CA LEU A 232 -1.96 -10.15 18.35
C LEU A 232 -3.26 -10.81 18.83
N ASN A 233 -3.16 -11.84 19.66
CA ASN A 233 -4.31 -12.51 20.27
C ASN A 233 -5.05 -11.57 21.24
N ASP A 234 -4.32 -10.76 22.01
CA ASP A 234 -4.92 -9.76 22.91
C ASP A 234 -5.59 -8.63 22.14
N ALA A 235 -4.95 -8.18 21.05
CA ALA A 235 -5.51 -7.16 20.16
C ALA A 235 -6.80 -7.64 19.48
N THR A 236 -6.84 -8.90 19.04
CA THR A 236 -8.01 -9.51 18.42
C THR A 236 -9.07 -9.99 19.41
N ALA A 237 -8.82 -9.99 20.73
CA ALA A 237 -9.84 -10.29 21.73
C ALA A 237 -10.84 -9.13 21.94
N ASN A 238 -10.48 -7.90 21.55
CA ASN A 238 -11.33 -6.72 21.72
C ASN A 238 -12.38 -6.59 20.58
N MET A 239 -13.68 -6.57 20.91
CA MET A 239 -14.80 -6.68 19.96
C MET A 239 -14.83 -5.58 18.89
N SER A 240 -14.41 -4.35 19.23
CA SER A 240 -14.31 -3.22 18.29
C SER A 240 -13.15 -3.40 17.30
N THR A 241 -12.09 -4.08 17.72
CA THR A 241 -10.90 -4.40 16.91
C THR A 241 -11.19 -5.59 16.00
N ARG A 242 -11.95 -6.60 16.48
CA ARG A 242 -12.47 -7.72 15.66
C ARG A 242 -13.29 -7.23 14.47
N ILE A 243 -14.24 -6.30 14.69
CA ILE A 243 -15.13 -5.81 13.62
C ILE A 243 -14.35 -5.03 12.55
N ARG A 244 -13.32 -4.25 12.93
CA ARG A 244 -12.52 -3.44 12.00
C ARG A 244 -11.44 -4.24 11.27
N VAL A 245 -10.80 -5.20 11.95
CA VAL A 245 -9.89 -6.17 11.30
C VAL A 245 -10.66 -7.01 10.29
N LYS A 246 -11.90 -7.43 10.59
CA LYS A 246 -12.77 -8.17 9.67
C LYS A 246 -13.16 -7.40 8.39
N ASN A 247 -13.26 -6.06 8.46
CA ASN A 247 -13.53 -5.22 7.28
C ASN A 247 -12.27 -4.93 6.43
N ILE A 248 -11.07 -4.97 7.01
CA ILE A 248 -9.79 -4.89 6.29
C ILE A 248 -9.40 -6.27 5.69
N LEU A 249 -9.90 -7.34 6.31
CA LEU A 249 -9.76 -8.76 5.91
C LEU A 249 -10.70 -9.20 4.79
N ALA A 250 -11.69 -8.39 4.38
CA ALA A 250 -12.41 -8.71 3.16
C ALA A 250 -11.40 -8.60 2.01
N PRO A 251 -11.12 -9.69 1.25
CA PRO A 251 -10.38 -9.53 0.01
C PRO A 251 -11.10 -8.44 -0.78
N LEU A 252 -10.34 -7.45 -1.26
CA LEU A 252 -10.83 -6.59 -2.34
C LEU A 252 -11.34 -7.57 -3.39
N LYS A 253 -12.66 -7.60 -3.60
CA LYS A 253 -13.23 -8.47 -4.62
C LYS A 253 -12.53 -8.09 -5.91
N ALA A 254 -11.79 -9.03 -6.50
CA ALA A 254 -11.45 -8.94 -7.90
C ALA A 254 -12.79 -8.85 -8.65
N VAL A 255 -12.97 -7.77 -9.40
CA VAL A 255 -13.93 -7.73 -10.50
C VAL A 255 -13.23 -8.34 -11.70
#